data_AF-A0A352DUM8-F1
#
_entry.id   AF-A0A352DUM8-F1
#
_cell.length_a   1.000
_cell.length_b   1.000
_cell.length_c   1.000
_cell.angle_alpha   90.00
_cell.angle_beta   90.00
_cell.angle_gamma   90.00
#
_symmetry.space_group_name_H-M   'P 1'
#
loop_
_entity.id
_entity.type
_entity.pdbx_description
1 polymer ?
#
loop_
_entity_poly.entity_id
_entity_poly.type
_entity_poly.pdbx_seq_one_letter_code
_entity_poly.pdbx_strand_id
1 'polypeptide(L)'
;DAVLAAADAGPESARRNQRCYAHLYLGLHAEARGDAEAARTHMLQAAGPFAMGHFMGRIAQLHVRLRGWEPEPGSAPTDTTR
;
A
#
# COMPACT_ATOMS: atom_id res chain seq x y z
N ASP A 1 -1.00 -13.30 -5.94
CA ASP A 1 0.32 -13.19 -6.58
C ASP A 1 1.43 -13.82 -5.77
N ALA A 2 2.45 -14.36 -6.47
CA ALA A 2 3.65 -14.93 -5.86
C ALA A 2 4.37 -13.94 -4.92
N VAL A 3 4.33 -12.63 -5.23
CA VAL A 3 4.91 -11.58 -4.40
C VAL A 3 4.21 -11.45 -3.05
N LEU A 4 2.88 -11.52 -3.02
CA LEU A 4 2.12 -11.51 -1.76
C LEU A 4 2.33 -12.79 -0.95
N ALA A 5 2.40 -13.95 -1.62
CA ALA A 5 2.72 -15.20 -0.96
C ALA A 5 4.12 -15.18 -0.32
N ALA A 6 5.11 -14.59 -1.00
CA ALA A 6 6.45 -14.39 -0.44
C ALA A 6 6.45 -13.42 0.76
N ALA A 7 5.64 -12.36 0.71
CA ALA A 7 5.47 -11.45 1.84
C ALA A 7 4.84 -12.16 3.06
N ASP A 8 3.93 -13.11 2.84
CA ASP A 8 3.28 -13.87 3.92
C ASP A 8 4.17 -14.95 4.53
N ALA A 9 5.08 -15.52 3.74
CA ALA A 9 6.06 -16.51 4.19
C ALA A 9 7.22 -15.91 5.02
N GLY A 10 7.37 -14.58 5.02
CA GLY A 10 8.40 -13.89 5.80
C GLY A 10 8.14 -13.89 7.31
N PRO A 11 9.12 -13.42 8.11
CA PRO A 11 8.97 -13.29 9.56
C PRO A 11 7.73 -12.49 9.95
N GLU A 12 6.95 -12.99 10.90
CA GLU A 12 5.69 -12.37 11.32
C GLU A 12 5.87 -10.93 11.79
N SER A 13 6.95 -10.65 12.52
CA SER A 13 7.32 -9.30 12.99
C SER A 13 7.50 -8.29 11.85
N ALA A 14 7.79 -8.75 10.64
CA ALA A 14 7.96 -7.93 9.44
C ALA A 14 6.81 -8.06 8.43
N ARG A 15 5.82 -8.95 8.67
CA ARG A 15 4.80 -9.30 7.66
C ARG A 15 3.97 -8.10 7.20
N ARG A 16 3.55 -7.24 8.13
CA ARG A 16 2.81 -6.02 7.80
C ARG A 16 3.61 -5.11 6.87
N ASN A 17 4.89 -4.96 7.16
CA ASN A 17 5.84 -4.17 6.38
C ASN A 17 6.10 -4.79 5.00
N GLN A 18 6.26 -6.10 4.93
CA GLN A 18 6.43 -6.85 3.68
C GLN A 18 5.20 -6.74 2.79
N ARG A 19 3.98 -6.84 3.37
CA ARG A 19 2.71 -6.62 2.65
C ARG A 19 2.62 -5.20 2.10
N CYS A 20 3.00 -4.19 2.88
CA CYS A 20 3.03 -2.81 2.40
C CYS A 20 3.88 -2.67 1.13
N TYR A 21 5.10 -3.22 1.14
CA TYR A 21 5.98 -3.19 -0.02
C TYR A 21 5.44 -3.99 -1.20
N ALA A 22 4.91 -5.19 -0.95
CA ALA A 22 4.32 -6.01 -1.99
C ALA A 22 3.18 -5.27 -2.70
N HIS A 23 2.25 -4.69 -1.93
CA HIS A 23 1.16 -3.90 -2.49
C HIS A 23 1.66 -2.65 -3.22
N LEU A 24 2.63 -1.91 -2.66
CA LEU A 24 3.18 -0.73 -3.32
C LEU A 24 3.77 -1.07 -4.69
N TYR A 25 4.60 -2.11 -4.78
CA TYR A 25 5.26 -2.46 -6.04
C TYR A 25 4.32 -3.14 -7.04
N LEU A 26 3.36 -3.95 -6.59
CA LEU A 26 2.32 -4.50 -7.48
C LEU A 26 1.46 -3.38 -8.07
N GLY A 27 1.14 -2.35 -7.26
CA GLY A 27 0.41 -1.17 -7.72
C GLY A 27 1.18 -0.40 -8.80
N LEU A 28 2.45 -0.09 -8.54
CA LEU A 28 3.31 0.61 -9.50
C LEU A 28 3.50 -0.20 -10.79
N HIS A 29 3.68 -1.52 -10.66
CA HIS A 29 3.82 -2.39 -11.82
C HIS A 29 2.53 -2.41 -12.66
N ALA A 30 1.37 -2.60 -12.02
CA ALA A 30 0.09 -2.58 -12.73
C ALA A 30 -0.12 -1.26 -13.47
N GLU A 31 0.21 -0.14 -12.83
CA GLU A 31 0.13 1.18 -13.43
C GLU A 31 1.05 1.33 -14.65
N ALA A 32 2.30 0.86 -14.56
CA ALA A 32 3.24 0.87 -15.67
C ALA A 32 2.77 0.02 -16.86
N ARG A 33 1.91 -0.98 -16.63
CA ARG A 33 1.27 -1.79 -17.67
C ARG A 33 -0.05 -1.20 -18.20
N GLY A 34 -0.51 -0.07 -17.67
CA GLY A 34 -1.80 0.53 -18.02
C GLY A 34 -3.01 -0.08 -17.32
N ASP A 35 -2.80 -0.93 -16.31
CA ASP A 35 -3.84 -1.61 -15.55
C ASP A 35 -4.24 -0.76 -14.32
N ALA A 36 -5.07 0.25 -14.58
CA ALA A 36 -5.44 1.25 -13.57
C ALA A 36 -6.27 0.66 -12.41
N GLU A 37 -7.06 -0.38 -12.65
CA GLU A 37 -7.90 -1.02 -11.64
C GLU A 37 -7.06 -1.81 -10.63
N ALA A 38 -6.14 -2.64 -11.13
CA ALA A 38 -5.21 -3.36 -10.26
C ALA A 38 -4.27 -2.38 -9.54
N ALA A 39 -3.81 -1.33 -10.22
CA ALA A 39 -3.00 -0.28 -9.61
C ALA A 39 -3.71 0.37 -8.41
N ARG A 40 -4.96 0.81 -8.60
CA ARG A 40 -5.79 1.41 -7.55
C ARG A 40 -5.96 0.45 -6.37
N THR A 41 -6.29 -0.81 -6.66
CA THR A 41 -6.53 -1.83 -5.64
C THR A 41 -5.30 -2.03 -4.74
N HIS A 42 -4.13 -2.26 -5.34
CA HIS A 42 -2.93 -2.48 -4.55
C HIS A 42 -2.43 -1.20 -3.86
N MET A 43 -2.53 -0.04 -4.50
CA MET A 43 -2.11 1.23 -3.89
C MET A 43 -2.95 1.61 -2.67
N LEU A 44 -4.26 1.38 -2.69
CA LEU A 44 -5.11 1.62 -1.51
C LEU A 44 -4.74 0.69 -0.33
N GLN A 45 -4.40 -0.57 -0.60
CA GLN A 45 -3.92 -1.49 0.44
C GLN A 45 -2.59 -1.03 1.05
N ALA A 46 -1.65 -0.54 0.23
CA ALA A 46 -0.38 0.01 0.68
C ALA A 46 -0.54 1.34 1.44
N ALA A 47 -1.48 2.20 1.03
CA ALA A 47 -1.70 3.53 1.60
C ALA A 47 -2.56 3.53 2.88
N GLY A 48 -3.35 2.47 3.11
CA GLY A 48 -4.20 2.32 4.30
C GLY A 48 -3.80 1.12 5.16
N PRO A 49 -4.43 -0.07 4.99
CA PRO A 49 -4.28 -1.22 5.90
C PRO A 49 -2.83 -1.59 6.25
N PHE A 50 -1.95 -1.59 5.25
CA PHE A 50 -0.55 -1.97 5.44
C PHE A 50 0.40 -0.77 5.59
N ALA A 51 -0.11 0.47 5.55
CA ALA A 51 0.72 1.66 5.53
C ALA A 51 1.71 1.73 6.69
N MET A 52 2.97 1.98 6.35
CA MET A 52 4.05 2.12 7.32
C MET A 52 4.18 3.59 7.74
N GLY A 53 4.54 3.84 9.00
CA GLY A 53 4.76 5.21 9.51
C GLY A 53 6.02 5.91 8.97
N HIS A 54 6.76 5.29 8.06
CA HIS A 54 8.00 5.82 7.50
C HIS A 54 7.87 6.06 5.99
N PHE A 55 8.92 6.60 5.37
CA PHE A 55 8.92 7.18 4.02
C PHE A 55 8.04 6.46 2.98
N MET A 56 8.22 5.15 2.78
CA MET A 56 7.51 4.40 1.73
C MET A 56 5.99 4.30 1.95
N GLY A 57 5.50 4.27 3.20
CA GLY A 57 4.07 4.36 3.47
C GLY A 57 3.50 5.74 3.15
N ARG A 58 4.27 6.81 3.42
CA ARG A 58 3.89 8.18 3.03
C ARG A 58 3.88 8.38 1.52
N ILE A 59 4.76 7.71 0.78
CA ILE A 59 4.74 7.72 -0.68
C ILE A 59 3.48 7.04 -1.22
N ALA A 60 3.08 5.88 -0.67
CA ALA A 60 1.82 5.23 -1.07
C ALA A 60 0.61 6.15 -0.85
N GLN A 61 0.55 6.82 0.31
CA GLN A 61 -0.49 7.80 0.64
C GLN A 61 -0.50 9.02 -0.30
N LEU A 62 0.69 9.57 -0.59
CA LEU A 62 0.82 10.67 -1.55
C LEU A 62 0.35 10.23 -2.94
N HIS A 63 0.71 9.02 -3.35
CA HIS A 63 0.36 8.47 -4.64
C HIS A 63 -1.16 8.34 -4.80
N VAL A 64 -1.86 7.69 -3.86
CA VAL A 64 -3.33 7.56 -3.94
C VAL A 64 -4.02 8.94 -3.93
N ARG A 65 -3.50 9.90 -3.15
CA ARG A 65 -4.02 11.27 -3.11
C ARG A 65 -3.87 12.00 -4.45
N LEU A 66 -2.70 11.93 -5.09
CA LEU A 66 -2.46 12.56 -6.38
C LEU A 66 -3.30 11.94 -7.50
N ARG A 67 -3.67 10.67 -7.36
CA ARG A 67 -4.57 9.96 -8.29
C ARG A 67 -6.05 10.22 -8.05
N GLY A 68 -6.41 10.91 -6.96
CA GLY A 68 -7.80 11.06 -6.53
C GLY A 68 -8.43 9.75 -6.08
N TRP A 69 -7.62 8.79 -5.62
CA TRP A 69 -8.11 7.53 -5.08
C TRP A 69 -8.35 7.70 -3.58
N GLU A 70 -9.61 7.75 -3.18
CA GLU A 70 -9.98 7.80 -1.78
C GLU A 70 -9.89 6.39 -1.16
N PRO A 71 -9.17 6.23 -0.05
CA PRO A 71 -9.35 5.05 0.78
C PRO A 71 -10.72 5.15 1.47
N GLU A 72 -11.44 4.03 1.56
CA GLU A 72 -12.75 3.98 2.21
C GLU A 72 -12.72 4.68 3.59
N PRO A 73 -13.75 5.49 3.91
CA PRO A 73 -13.79 6.26 5.15
C PRO A 73 -13.68 5.32 6.36
N GLY A 74 -12.63 5.52 7.18
CA GLY A 74 -12.34 4.71 8.38
C GLY A 74 -10.99 3.98 8.40
N SER A 75 -10.20 4.04 7.32
CA SER A 75 -8.91 3.35 7.21
C SER A 75 -7.67 4.22 7.47
N ALA A 76 -7.84 5.52 7.75
CA ALA A 76 -6.73 6.41 8.08
C ALA A 76 -6.24 6.15 9.52
N PRO A 77 -4.93 5.96 9.76
CA PRO A 77 -4.40 5.98 11.11
C PRO A 77 -4.60 7.38 11.69
N THR A 78 -5.28 7.46 12.83
CA THR A 78 -5.48 8.69 13.60
C THR A 78 -4.11 9.28 13.91
N ASP A 79 -3.79 10.43 13.30
CA ASP A 79 -2.59 11.19 13.62
C ASP A 79 -2.69 11.67 15.07
N THR A 80 -2.08 10.89 15.98
CA THR A 80 -1.95 11.24 17.39
C THR A 80 -0.56 11.83 17.59
N THR A 81 -0.32 13.02 17.02
CA THR A 81 0.77 13.88 17.48
C THR A 81 0.30 15.32 17.48
N ARG A 82 0.03 15.85 18.68
CA ARG A 82 -0.11 17.28 18.96
C ARG A 82 0.88 17.62 20.06
#